data_AF-A0A2D7GRM5-F1
#
_entry.id   AF-A0A2D7GRM5-F1
#
_cell.length_a   1.000
_cell.length_b   1.000
_cell.length_c   1.000
_cell.angle_alpha   90.00
_cell.angle_beta   90.00
_cell.angle_gamma   90.00
#
_symmetry.space_group_name_H-M   'P 1'
#
loop_
_entity.id
_entity.type
_entity.pdbx_description
1 polymer ?
#
loop_
_entity_poly.entity_id
_entity_poly.type
_entity_poly.pdbx_seq_one_letter_code
_entity_poly.pdbx_strand_id
1 'polypeptide(L)' 'MNYKRYFDGKQRLTKQALVNLNTLSAMFRGRSFDLEAVNEYNRWTNRFNRATTRAEQERALDERQRFMLKVIHAPRQAA' A
#
# COMPACT_ATOMS: atom_id res chain seq x y z
N MET A 1 -16.11 2.55 1.70
CA MET A 1 -16.15 2.25 3.15
C MET A 1 -16.08 3.54 3.94
N ASN A 2 -16.86 3.71 5.02
CA ASN A 2 -16.76 4.88 5.89
C ASN A 2 -15.74 4.62 7.01
N TYR A 3 -14.46 4.91 6.74
CA TYR A 3 -13.36 4.64 7.68
C TYR A 3 -13.54 5.31 9.04
N LYS A 4 -14.06 6.53 9.08
CA LYS A 4 -14.29 7.25 10.34
C LYS A 4 -15.23 6.44 11.23
N ARG A 5 -16.39 6.01 10.71
CA ARG A 5 -17.38 5.25 11.49
C ARG A 5 -16.82 3.98 12.15
N TYR A 6 -15.92 3.26 11.49
CA TYR A 6 -15.42 1.95 11.97
C TYR A 6 -14.13 2.03 12.80
N PHE A 7 -13.40 3.14 12.68
CA PHE A 7 -12.04 3.25 13.23
C PHE A 7 -11.81 4.52 14.05
N ASP A 8 -12.81 5.38 14.24
CA ASP A 8 -12.69 6.50 15.18
C ASP A 8 -12.40 5.99 16.60
N GLY A 9 -11.56 6.72 17.32
CA GLY A 9 -11.16 6.37 18.69
C GLY A 9 -10.27 5.12 18.85
N LYS A 10 -10.00 4.36 17.77
CA LYS A 10 -9.09 3.22 17.83
C LYS A 10 -7.63 3.67 17.84
N GLN A 11 -6.78 2.90 18.51
CA GLN A 11 -5.34 3.13 18.53
C GLN A 11 -4.73 3.02 17.13
N ARG A 12 -3.73 3.86 16.86
CA ARG A 12 -2.97 3.87 15.61
C ARG A 12 -2.09 2.62 15.51
N LEU A 13 -1.93 2.11 14.29
CA LEU A 13 -0.95 1.08 14.00
C LEU A 13 0.47 1.63 14.02
N THR A 14 1.40 0.73 14.29
CA THR A 14 2.84 0.96 14.15
C THR A 14 3.21 1.32 12.72
N LYS A 15 4.25 2.15 12.57
CA LYS A 15 4.77 2.55 11.26
C LYS A 15 5.31 1.33 10.50
N GLN A 16 5.15 1.36 9.19
CA GLN A 16 5.64 0.32 8.28
C GLN A 16 6.91 0.79 7.57
N ALA A 17 7.84 -0.14 7.34
CA ALA A 17 9.05 0.13 6.58
C ALA A 17 8.72 0.38 5.10
N LEU A 18 9.52 1.24 4.46
CA LEU A 18 9.53 1.36 3.00
C LEU A 18 10.25 0.14 2.41
N VAL A 19 9.87 -0.23 1.19
CA VAL A 19 10.40 -1.43 0.52
C VAL A 19 11.18 -1.04 -0.73
N ASN A 20 12.16 -1.86 -1.11
CA ASN A 20 12.81 -1.79 -2.41
C ASN A 20 12.17 -2.79 -3.40
N LEU A 21 12.66 -2.82 -4.64
CA LEU A 21 12.21 -3.75 -5.69
C LEU A 21 12.22 -5.21 -5.24
N ASN A 22 13.34 -5.67 -4.65
CA ASN A 22 13.53 -7.06 -4.24
C ASN A 22 12.53 -7.45 -3.13
N THR A 23 12.36 -6.57 -2.14
CA THR A 23 11.42 -6.78 -1.05
C THR A 23 9.97 -6.82 -1.56
N LEU A 24 9.58 -5.87 -2.44
CA LEU A 24 8.24 -5.86 -3.01
C LEU A 24 7.99 -7.12 -3.86
N SER A 25 8.97 -7.52 -4.67
CA SER A 25 8.89 -8.75 -5.46
C SER A 25 8.69 -9.98 -4.57
N ALA A 26 9.47 -10.10 -3.49
CA ALA A 26 9.35 -11.21 -2.54
C ALA A 26 7.97 -11.26 -1.88
N MET A 27 7.40 -10.12 -1.51
CA MET A 27 6.05 -10.03 -0.91
C MET A 27 4.95 -10.55 -1.85
N PHE A 28 5.14 -10.42 -3.17
CA PHE A 28 4.18 -10.84 -4.18
C PHE A 28 4.67 -12.04 -5.00
N ARG A 29 5.23 -13.04 -4.30
CA ARG A 29 5.61 -14.36 -4.86
C ARG A 29 6.61 -14.29 -6.02
N GLY A 30 7.57 -13.38 -5.93
CA GLY A 30 8.63 -13.22 -6.93
C GLY A 30 8.19 -12.50 -8.21
N ARG A 31 7.03 -11.83 -8.20
CA ARG A 31 6.58 -11.05 -9.36
C ARG A 31 7.53 -9.88 -9.62
N SER A 32 7.82 -9.62 -10.89
CA SER A 32 8.61 -8.45 -11.30
C SER A 32 7.76 -7.18 -11.20
N PHE A 33 8.34 -6.14 -10.62
CA PHE A 33 7.78 -4.79 -10.56
C PHE A 33 8.81 -3.81 -11.14
N ASP A 34 8.33 -2.68 -11.63
CA ASP A 34 9.18 -1.55 -12.00
C ASP A 34 9.39 -0.60 -10.80
N LEU A 35 10.28 0.36 -10.99
CA LEU A 35 10.56 1.39 -9.98
C LEU A 35 9.33 2.25 -9.69
N GLU A 36 8.46 2.47 -10.68
CA GLU A 36 7.23 3.25 -10.51
C GLU A 36 6.28 2.58 -9.52
N ALA A 37 6.08 1.27 -9.64
CA ALA A 37 5.24 0.50 -8.72
C ALA A 37 5.77 0.51 -7.29
N VAL A 38 7.10 0.42 -7.11
CA VAL A 38 7.74 0.54 -5.79
C VAL A 38 7.55 1.94 -5.22
N ASN A 39 7.73 2.97 -6.03
CA ASN A 39 7.57 4.36 -5.60
C ASN A 39 6.13 4.65 -5.17
N GLU A 40 5.14 4.21 -5.94
CA GLU A 40 3.73 4.40 -5.61
C GLU A 40 3.33 3.57 -4.36
N TYR A 41 3.81 2.33 -4.23
CA TYR A 41 3.62 1.54 -3.01
C TYR A 41 4.19 2.26 -1.77
N ASN A 42 5.41 2.81 -1.89
CA ASN A 42 6.06 3.55 -0.81
C ASN A 42 5.39 4.90 -0.53
N ARG A 43 4.78 5.54 -1.54
CA ARG A 43 3.97 6.76 -1.35
C ARG A 43 2.79 6.49 -0.44
N TRP A 44 2.06 5.39 -0.66
CA TRP A 44 0.96 5.00 0.22
C TRP A 44 1.45 4.61 1.62
N THR A 45 2.60 3.92 1.71
CA THR A 45 3.23 3.58 2.99
C THR A 45 3.65 4.84 3.77
N ASN A 46 4.18 5.86 3.10
CA ASN A 46 4.46 7.16 3.70
C ASN A 46 3.19 7.87 4.16
N ARG A 47 2.10 7.82 3.39
CA ARG A 47 0.79 8.37 3.78
C ARG A 47 0.26 7.68 5.04
N PHE A 48 0.37 6.35 5.12
CA PHE A 48 0.03 5.58 6.31
C PHE A 48 0.90 5.99 7.52
N ASN A 49 2.20 6.16 7.34
CA ASN A 49 3.12 6.55 8.42
C ASN A 49 2.89 7.98 8.93
N ARG A 50 2.38 8.87 8.07
CA ARG A 50 2.07 10.27 8.39
C ARG A 50 0.64 10.49 8.90
N ALA A 51 -0.27 9.53 8.69
CA ALA A 51 -1.66 9.61 9.15
C ALA A 51 -1.74 9.85 10.66
N THR A 52 -2.59 10.79 11.06
CA THR A 52 -2.77 11.18 12.47
C THR A 52 -3.88 10.39 13.15
N THR A 53 -4.73 9.73 12.36
CA THR A 53 -5.85 8.90 12.86
C THR A 53 -5.78 7.47 12.36
N ARG A 54 -6.41 6.54 13.10
CA ARG A 54 -6.52 5.14 12.68
C ARG A 54 -7.35 4.98 11.40
N ALA A 55 -8.37 5.81 11.22
CA ALA A 55 -9.20 5.83 10.01
C ALA A 55 -8.39 6.23 8.76
N GLU A 56 -7.49 7.21 8.87
CA GLU A 56 -6.61 7.59 7.76
C GLU A 56 -5.59 6.50 7.42
N GLN A 57 -5.07 5.80 8.44
CA GLN A 57 -4.21 4.64 8.24
C GLN A 57 -4.91 3.55 7.43
N GLU A 58 -6.14 3.18 7.83
CA GLU A 58 -6.93 2.17 7.10
C GLU A 58 -7.24 2.59 5.66
N ARG A 59 -7.58 3.87 5.45
CA ARG A 59 -7.76 4.39 4.10
C ARG A 59 -6.49 4.25 3.26
N ALA A 60 -5.32 4.58 3.83
CA ALA A 60 -4.06 4.46 3.10
C ALA A 60 -3.70 3.00 2.79
N LEU A 61 -4.00 2.05 3.69
CA LEU A 61 -3.81 0.62 3.45
C LEU A 61 -4.73 0.10 2.35
N ASP A 62 -6.00 0.51 2.34
CA ASP A 62 -6.96 0.09 1.32
C ASP A 62 -6.59 0.65 -0.07
N GLU A 63 -6.18 1.92 -0.17
CA GLU A 63 -5.71 2.48 -1.44
C GLU A 63 -4.43 1.77 -1.93
N ARG A 64 -3.49 1.45 -1.03
CA ARG A 64 -2.30 0.66 -1.38
C ARG A 64 -2.69 -0.72 -1.91
N GLN A 65 -3.64 -1.38 -1.26
CA GLN A 65 -4.12 -2.70 -1.67
C GLN A 65 -4.80 -2.64 -3.04
N ARG A 66 -5.67 -1.65 -3.28
CA ARG A 66 -6.31 -1.43 -4.58
C ARG A 66 -5.31 -1.17 -5.68
N PHE A 67 -4.29 -0.36 -5.40
CA PHE A 67 -3.18 -0.13 -6.32
C PHE A 67 -2.49 -1.46 -6.67
N MET A 68 -2.08 -2.24 -5.67
CA MET A 68 -1.40 -3.51 -5.90
C MET A 68 -2.26 -4.51 -6.66
N LEU A 69 -3.57 -4.58 -6.38
CA LEU A 69 -4.49 -5.41 -7.15
C LEU A 69 -4.51 -5.00 -8.63
N LYS A 70 -4.54 -3.70 -8.93
CA LYS A 70 -4.47 -3.22 -10.33
C LYS A 70 -3.15 -3.60 -10.99
N VAL A 71 -2.01 -3.39 -10.32
CA VAL A 71 -0.69 -3.75 -10.86
C VAL A 71 -0.56 -5.27 -11.07
N ILE A 72 -1.12 -6.06 -10.16
CA ILE A 72 -1.04 -7.52 -10.23
C ILE A 72 -1.97 -8.07 -11.32
N HIS A 73 -3.18 -7.53 -11.45
CA HIS A 73 -4.16 -8.01 -12.43
C HIS A 73 -4.09 -7.31 -13.79
N ALA A 74 -3.28 -6.26 -13.94
CA ALA A 74 -3.01 -5.67 -15.24
C ALA A 74 -2.49 -6.77 -16.20
N PRO A 75 -3.12 -6.97 -17.37
CA PRO A 75 -2.60 -7.92 -18.35
C PRO A 75 -1.18 -7.49 -18.69
N ARG A 76 -0.24 -8.44 -18.65
CA ARG A 76 1.10 -8.24 -19.21
C ARG A 76 0.87 -7.74 -20.64
N GLN A 77 1.16 -6.47 -20.91
CA GLN A 77 1.33 -6.05 -22.29
C GLN A 77 2.50 -6.88 -22.81
N ALA A 78 2.18 -7.81 -23.70
CA ALA A 78 3.19 -8.55 -24.45
C ALA A 78 3.91 -7.50 -25.30
N ALA A 79 5.13 -7.17 -24.89
CA ALA A 79 6.11 -6.53 -25.74
C ALA A 79 6.85 -7.62 -26.54
#